data_AF-T0R634-F1
#
_entry.id   AF-T0R634-F1
#
_cell.length_a   1.000
_cell.length_b   1.000
_cell.length_c   1.000
_cell.angle_alpha   90.00
_cell.angle_beta   90.00
_cell.angle_gamma   90.00
#
_symmetry.space_group_name_H-M   'P 1'
#
loop_
_entity.id
_entity.type
_entity.pdbx_description
1 polymer ?
#
loop_
_entity_poly.entity_id
_entity_poly.type
_entity_poly.pdbx_seq_one_letter_code
_entity_poly.pdbx_strand_id
1 'polypeptide(L)'
;MNKLTSVESQRVMSVLGDMLDRLSFLTYVPVKADSRLLSQLRESGCATSVIETQWQLEDACAKADSDDTWHKVKVATRSLCRHMRENPVFLNTFFGTPTKEPADDLLQLIKFLSELTDLSFAKLGKTVEEETAHQELMDTIYNRRKQAEDELVSLRDKLSELRKAKEDETSHLDIQLQKLKAELSTINKNANNELAMIQAQVKETLDKAFEKQNIDMQALTERHLQLTRKLEADTTEHRDVEDGLRKAKCKSGVEVAGTIEKYDAEMTVLATEIDSIQAQYTQELKELHELSEHFKKIDEEQRRIDAEEKVLEAVRAEERRQVQVLHDAATKIQKVFRGNVVRKELAAKKKGKKGAKGKGKGKKK
;
A
#
# COMPACT_ATOMS: atom_id res chain seq x y z
N MET A 1 -37.63 60.30 80.87
CA MET A 1 -36.82 61.01 81.88
C MET A 1 -36.72 60.13 83.10
N ASN A 2 -35.58 59.46 83.28
CA ASN A 2 -35.34 58.62 84.45
C ASN A 2 -35.32 59.53 85.68
N LYS A 3 -36.23 59.29 86.64
CA LYS A 3 -36.19 59.98 87.93
C LYS A 3 -35.16 59.26 88.79
N LEU A 4 -34.24 60.02 89.40
CA LEU A 4 -33.30 59.47 90.38
C LEU A 4 -34.10 58.87 91.54
N THR A 5 -33.99 57.56 91.73
CA THR A 5 -34.78 56.80 92.71
C THR A 5 -34.19 56.86 94.12
N SER A 6 -32.88 57.07 94.24
CA SER A 6 -32.19 57.21 95.53
C SER A 6 -32.12 58.67 95.98
N VAL A 7 -32.46 58.90 97.25
CA VAL A 7 -32.33 60.20 97.94
C VAL A 7 -30.87 60.67 97.94
N GLU A 8 -29.92 59.75 98.04
CA GLU A 8 -28.49 60.05 97.99
C GLU A 8 -28.07 60.53 96.60
N SER A 9 -28.57 59.88 95.54
CA SER A 9 -28.31 60.30 94.16
C SER A 9 -28.90 61.69 93.87
N GLN A 10 -30.08 62.01 94.41
CA GLN A 10 -30.66 63.36 94.31
C GLN A 10 -29.83 64.41 95.05
N ARG A 11 -29.30 64.09 96.24
CA ARG A 11 -28.40 64.96 97.00
C ARG A 11 -27.09 65.23 96.26
N VAL A 12 -26.47 64.20 95.70
CA VAL A 12 -25.21 64.34 94.92
C VAL A 12 -25.43 65.23 93.71
N MET A 13 -26.51 65.03 92.95
CA MET A 13 -26.84 65.87 91.80
C MET A 13 -27.17 67.33 92.20
N SER A 14 -27.82 67.54 93.34
CA SER A 14 -28.08 68.88 93.87
C SER A 14 -26.78 69.60 94.23
N VAL A 15 -25.79 68.89 94.81
CA VAL A 15 -24.49 69.49 95.16
C VAL A 15 -23.69 69.83 93.90
N LEU A 16 -23.69 68.95 92.89
CA LEU A 16 -23.01 69.21 91.61
C LEU A 16 -23.64 70.39 90.86
N GLY A 17 -24.97 70.51 90.86
CA GLY A 17 -25.68 71.67 90.32
C GLY A 17 -25.33 72.97 91.05
N ASP A 18 -25.37 72.96 92.39
CA ASP A 18 -25.02 74.13 93.21
C ASP A 18 -23.54 74.55 93.03
N MET A 19 -22.64 73.60 92.74
CA MET A 19 -21.23 73.88 92.43
C MET A 19 -21.06 74.51 91.04
N LEU A 20 -21.75 73.98 90.02
CA LEU A 20 -21.76 74.55 88.67
C LEU A 20 -22.28 76.00 88.68
N ASP A 21 -23.38 76.26 89.38
CA ASP A 21 -23.94 77.61 89.50
C ASP A 21 -22.95 78.59 90.12
N ARG A 22 -22.28 78.20 91.22
CA ARG A 22 -21.29 79.05 91.91
C ARG A 22 -20.06 79.32 91.06
N LEU A 23 -19.55 78.30 90.37
CA LEU A 23 -18.42 78.47 89.45
C LEU A 23 -18.80 79.36 88.27
N SER A 24 -20.03 79.24 87.76
CA SER A 24 -20.55 80.15 86.73
C SER A 24 -20.63 81.59 87.23
N PHE A 25 -21.00 81.86 88.48
CA PHE A 25 -21.01 83.23 89.01
C PHE A 25 -19.60 83.81 89.09
N LEU A 26 -18.60 83.00 89.43
CA LEU A 26 -17.21 83.42 89.57
C LEU A 26 -16.53 83.73 88.23
N THR A 27 -17.01 83.21 87.09
CA THR A 27 -16.49 83.60 85.77
C THR A 27 -16.71 85.08 85.45
N TYR A 28 -17.75 85.69 86.04
CA TYR A 28 -18.14 87.07 85.75
C TYR A 28 -17.52 88.09 86.72
N VAL A 29 -16.82 87.64 87.76
CA VAL A 29 -16.15 88.51 88.72
C VAL A 29 -14.80 88.97 88.15
N PRO A 30 -14.54 90.29 88.02
CA PRO A 30 -13.26 90.78 87.54
C PRO A 30 -12.11 90.42 88.49
N VAL A 31 -10.95 90.07 87.94
CA VAL A 31 -9.73 89.73 88.70
C VAL A 31 -9.04 90.98 89.28
N LYS A 32 -9.40 92.19 88.83
CA LYS A 32 -8.85 93.46 89.33
C LYS A 32 -9.98 94.44 89.60
N ALA A 33 -9.77 95.31 90.58
CA ALA A 33 -10.73 96.36 90.92
C ALA A 33 -10.95 97.30 89.73
N ASP A 34 -12.12 97.19 89.09
CA ASP A 34 -12.56 98.12 88.06
C ASP A 34 -13.35 99.27 88.69
N SER A 35 -12.80 100.48 88.62
CA SER A 35 -13.44 101.68 89.16
C SER A 35 -14.79 101.98 88.48
N ARG A 36 -15.00 101.52 87.23
CA ARG A 36 -16.26 101.71 86.50
C ARG A 36 -17.36 100.79 87.03
N LEU A 37 -17.03 99.53 87.27
CA LEU A 37 -17.93 98.56 87.89
C LEU A 37 -18.35 98.99 89.29
N LEU A 38 -17.39 99.45 90.12
CA LEU A 38 -17.68 99.95 91.46
C LEU A 38 -18.58 101.19 91.44
N SER A 39 -18.45 102.05 90.42
CA SER A 39 -19.31 103.23 90.25
C SER A 39 -20.73 102.81 89.87
N GLN A 40 -20.89 101.87 88.93
CA GLN A 40 -22.19 101.34 88.50
C GLN A 40 -22.91 100.57 89.62
N LEU A 41 -22.17 99.81 90.42
CA LEU A 41 -22.70 99.12 91.59
C LEU A 41 -23.16 100.12 92.67
N ARG A 42 -22.46 101.25 92.82
CA ARG A 42 -22.83 102.32 93.76
C ARG A 42 -24.04 103.12 93.27
N GLU A 43 -24.14 103.37 91.97
CA GLU A 43 -25.30 104.01 91.33
C GLU A 43 -26.56 103.14 91.41
N SER A 44 -26.41 101.82 91.39
CA SER A 44 -27.51 100.85 91.54
C SER A 44 -27.85 100.52 93.00
N GLY A 45 -27.25 101.22 93.97
CA GLY A 45 -27.54 101.06 95.40
C GLY A 45 -26.98 99.78 96.04
N CYS A 46 -26.05 99.10 95.38
CA CYS A 46 -25.45 97.87 95.88
C CYS A 46 -24.28 98.14 96.84
N ALA A 47 -24.14 97.31 97.87
CA ALA A 47 -23.02 97.38 98.79
C ALA A 47 -21.73 96.88 98.11
N THR A 48 -20.85 97.81 97.71
CA THR A 48 -19.56 97.46 97.09
C THR A 48 -18.55 96.88 98.06
N SER A 49 -18.82 96.93 99.37
CA SER A 49 -17.91 96.42 100.41
C SER A 49 -17.59 94.93 100.26
N VAL A 50 -18.53 94.11 99.78
CA VAL A 50 -18.33 92.65 99.65
C VAL A 50 -17.34 92.31 98.53
N ILE A 51 -17.37 93.05 97.41
CA ILE A 51 -16.41 92.83 96.33
C ILE A 51 -15.07 93.52 96.58
N GLU A 52 -15.09 94.70 97.21
CA GLU A 52 -13.88 95.40 97.64
C GLU A 52 -13.10 94.57 98.67
N THR A 53 -13.79 93.91 99.61
CA THR A 53 -13.15 92.98 100.55
C THR A 53 -12.64 91.72 99.87
N GLN A 54 -13.36 91.18 98.88
CA GLN A 54 -12.87 90.06 98.07
C GLN A 54 -11.56 90.42 97.37
N TRP A 55 -11.50 91.55 96.66
CA TRP A 55 -10.28 91.98 95.97
C TRP A 55 -9.13 92.31 96.92
N GLN A 56 -9.41 92.95 98.06
CA GLN A 56 -8.39 93.22 99.07
C GLN A 56 -7.80 91.94 99.66
N LEU A 57 -8.65 90.93 99.90
CA LEU A 57 -8.21 89.63 100.43
C LEU A 57 -7.49 88.81 99.35
N GLU A 58 -7.91 88.88 98.09
CA GLU A 58 -7.22 88.26 96.95
C GLU A 58 -5.83 88.89 96.73
N ASP A 59 -5.71 90.22 96.75
CA ASP A 59 -4.43 90.93 96.68
C ASP A 59 -3.53 90.64 97.88
N ALA A 60 -4.10 90.48 99.08
CA ALA A 60 -3.37 90.11 100.28
C ALA A 60 -2.89 88.65 100.22
N CYS A 61 -3.72 87.73 99.74
CA CYS A 61 -3.37 86.32 99.57
C CYS A 61 -2.31 86.13 98.47
N ALA A 62 -2.37 86.93 97.40
CA ALA A 62 -1.36 86.92 96.33
C ALA A 62 0.03 87.42 96.82
N LYS A 63 0.07 88.23 97.89
CA LYS A 63 1.31 88.78 98.46
C LYS A 63 1.82 88.01 99.68
N ALA A 64 0.94 87.41 100.46
CA ALA A 64 1.24 86.59 101.63
C ALA A 64 0.47 85.28 101.52
N ASP A 65 1.17 84.22 101.13
CA ASP A 65 0.62 82.89 100.92
C ASP A 65 0.46 82.18 102.28
N SER A 66 -0.58 82.55 103.04
CA SER A 66 -0.89 82.00 104.37
C SER A 66 -2.22 81.25 104.36
N ASP A 67 -2.32 80.19 105.15
CA ASP A 67 -3.53 79.36 105.22
C ASP A 67 -4.73 80.14 105.81
N ASP A 68 -4.43 81.10 106.71
CA ASP A 68 -5.43 82.02 107.28
C ASP A 68 -5.97 83.02 106.24
N THR A 69 -5.13 83.47 105.29
CA THR A 69 -5.58 84.35 104.20
C THR A 69 -6.40 83.59 103.18
N TRP A 70 -6.03 82.33 102.88
CA TRP A 70 -6.80 81.44 102.01
C TRP A 70 -8.17 81.10 102.60
N HIS A 71 -8.26 80.87 103.91
CA HIS A 71 -9.55 80.63 104.55
C HIS A 71 -10.45 81.87 104.51
N LYS A 72 -9.90 83.07 104.73
CA LYS A 72 -10.62 84.34 104.63
C LYS A 72 -11.10 84.61 103.20
N VAL A 73 -10.26 84.35 102.18
CA VAL A 73 -10.66 84.42 100.77
C VAL A 73 -11.81 83.46 100.49
N LYS A 74 -11.73 82.18 100.90
CA LYS A 74 -12.83 81.20 100.71
C LYS A 74 -14.16 81.65 101.34
N VAL A 75 -14.12 82.23 102.54
CA VAL A 75 -15.32 82.72 103.21
C VAL A 75 -15.87 83.95 102.48
N ALA A 76 -15.01 84.87 102.05
CA ALA A 76 -15.39 86.02 101.26
C ALA A 76 -15.95 85.62 99.87
N THR A 77 -15.36 84.66 99.17
CA THR A 77 -15.86 84.12 97.89
C THR A 77 -17.22 83.45 98.07
N ARG A 78 -17.42 82.68 99.15
CA ARG A 78 -18.74 82.09 99.46
C ARG A 78 -19.78 83.14 99.79
N SER A 79 -19.40 84.17 100.54
CA SER A 79 -20.27 85.31 100.86
C SER A 79 -20.62 86.10 99.60
N LEU A 80 -19.67 86.28 98.68
CA LEU A 80 -19.87 86.92 97.38
C LEU A 80 -20.81 86.11 96.50
N CYS A 81 -20.57 84.80 96.31
CA CYS A 81 -21.48 83.93 95.54
C CYS A 81 -22.89 83.88 96.15
N ARG A 82 -23.00 83.93 97.49
CA ARG A 82 -24.30 83.99 98.18
C ARG A 82 -25.00 85.33 97.93
N HIS A 83 -24.27 86.45 98.03
CA HIS A 83 -24.79 87.79 97.76
C HIS A 83 -25.21 87.96 96.29
N MET A 84 -24.45 87.36 95.36
CA MET A 84 -24.80 87.25 93.96
C MET A 84 -26.10 86.47 93.78
N ARG A 85 -26.26 85.29 94.40
CA ARG A 85 -27.49 84.49 94.31
C ARG A 85 -28.71 85.19 94.94
N GLU A 86 -28.53 85.90 96.05
CA GLU A 86 -29.62 86.56 96.80
C GLU A 86 -30.02 87.93 96.22
N ASN A 87 -29.13 88.62 95.50
CA ASN A 87 -29.40 89.94 94.93
C ASN A 87 -29.22 89.95 93.39
N PRO A 88 -30.30 89.78 92.61
CA PRO A 88 -30.23 89.64 91.16
C PRO A 88 -29.79 90.93 90.44
N VAL A 89 -30.00 92.11 91.05
CA VAL A 89 -29.54 93.40 90.52
C VAL A 89 -28.01 93.49 90.59
N PHE A 90 -27.42 92.96 91.66
CA PHE A 90 -25.98 92.84 91.83
C PHE A 90 -25.38 92.00 90.70
N LEU A 91 -25.94 90.80 90.47
CA LEU A 91 -25.53 89.89 89.38
C LEU A 91 -25.65 90.51 87.99
N ASN A 92 -26.79 91.12 87.65
CA ASN A 92 -27.02 91.70 86.33
C ASN A 92 -26.03 92.83 85.97
N THR A 93 -25.50 93.52 86.99
CA THR A 93 -24.48 94.56 86.80
C THR A 93 -23.13 93.96 86.40
N PHE A 94 -22.79 92.75 86.88
CA PHE A 94 -21.61 91.98 86.45
C PHE A 94 -21.78 91.37 85.05
N PHE A 95 -22.98 90.96 84.68
CA PHE A 95 -23.27 90.49 83.32
C PHE A 95 -23.22 91.62 82.28
N GLY A 96 -23.57 92.85 82.66
CA GLY A 96 -23.60 94.02 81.79
C GLY A 96 -22.24 94.73 81.61
N THR A 97 -21.24 94.40 82.42
CA THR A 97 -19.89 94.96 82.31
C THR A 97 -19.04 94.06 81.42
N PRO A 98 -18.36 94.60 80.38
CA PRO A 98 -17.42 93.83 79.57
C PRO A 98 -16.12 93.65 80.36
N THR A 99 -16.16 92.76 81.35
CA THR A 99 -14.95 92.26 81.99
C THR A 99 -14.15 91.47 80.95
N LYS A 100 -12.81 91.54 81.00
CA LYS A 100 -11.93 90.71 80.17
C LYS A 100 -12.38 89.25 80.25
N GLU A 101 -12.27 88.56 79.11
CA GLU A 101 -12.65 87.16 78.92
C GLU A 101 -12.34 86.31 80.16
N PRO A 102 -13.32 85.50 80.63
CA PRO A 102 -13.12 84.62 81.78
C PRO A 102 -11.91 83.71 81.52
N ALA A 103 -11.16 83.37 82.57
CA ALA A 103 -10.02 82.47 82.45
C ALA A 103 -10.46 81.13 81.82
N ASP A 104 -9.84 80.76 80.69
CA ASP A 104 -10.16 79.54 79.93
C ASP A 104 -10.18 78.28 80.80
N ASP A 105 -9.29 78.20 81.79
CA ASP A 105 -9.20 77.09 82.74
C ASP A 105 -10.49 76.89 83.56
N LEU A 106 -11.18 77.98 83.90
CA LEU A 106 -12.39 77.93 84.71
C LEU A 106 -13.62 77.55 83.87
N LEU A 107 -13.66 78.00 82.60
CA LEU A 107 -14.66 77.53 81.64
C LEU A 107 -14.48 76.05 81.30
N GLN A 108 -13.24 75.59 81.15
CA GLN A 108 -12.93 74.18 80.91
C GLN A 108 -13.32 73.31 82.13
N LEU A 109 -13.09 73.80 83.34
CA LEU A 109 -13.55 73.13 84.57
C LEU A 109 -15.08 73.04 84.64
N ILE A 110 -15.80 74.11 84.31
CA ILE A 110 -17.27 74.09 84.24
C ILE A 110 -17.75 73.07 83.21
N LYS A 111 -17.11 72.99 82.04
CA LYS A 111 -17.45 72.01 81.00
C LYS A 111 -17.26 70.57 81.49
N PHE A 112 -16.11 70.25 82.08
CA PHE A 112 -15.86 68.90 82.62
C PHE A 112 -16.81 68.54 83.77
N LEU A 113 -17.13 69.50 84.64
CA LEU A 113 -18.12 69.28 85.71
C LEU A 113 -19.53 69.08 85.15
N SER A 114 -19.90 69.76 84.06
CA SER A 114 -21.16 69.52 83.35
C SER A 114 -21.21 68.10 82.77
N GLU A 115 -20.17 67.68 82.04
CA GLU A 115 -20.08 66.33 81.47
C GLU A 115 -20.08 65.24 82.55
N LEU A 116 -19.40 65.48 83.67
CA LEU A 116 -19.42 64.58 84.83
C LEU A 116 -20.82 64.52 85.47
N THR A 117 -21.52 65.65 85.54
CA THR A 117 -22.89 65.73 86.07
C THR A 117 -23.84 64.93 85.18
N ASP A 118 -23.72 65.03 83.85
CA ASP A 118 -24.51 64.26 82.89
C ASP A 118 -24.21 62.76 82.98
N LEU A 119 -22.93 62.38 83.07
CA LEU A 119 -22.52 60.99 83.25
C LEU A 119 -23.00 60.41 84.57
N SER A 120 -22.91 61.18 85.65
CA SER A 120 -23.37 60.78 86.99
C SER A 120 -24.89 60.60 87.00
N PHE A 121 -25.64 61.48 86.33
CA PHE A 121 -27.08 61.32 86.18
C PHE A 121 -27.44 60.05 85.40
N ALA A 122 -26.75 59.79 84.28
CA ALA A 122 -26.98 58.61 83.46
C ALA A 122 -26.64 57.31 84.21
N LYS A 123 -25.60 57.31 85.05
CA LYS A 123 -25.20 56.12 85.85
C LYS A 123 -26.04 55.92 87.10
N LEU A 124 -26.37 56.98 87.83
CA LEU A 124 -27.22 56.92 89.03
C LEU A 124 -28.72 56.77 88.69
N GLY A 125 -29.10 57.03 87.44
CA GLY A 125 -30.44 56.86 86.90
C GLY A 125 -30.72 55.49 86.28
N LYS A 126 -29.74 54.57 86.27
CA LYS A 126 -29.92 53.18 85.84
C LYS A 126 -30.26 52.29 87.02
N THR A 127 -31.13 51.31 86.80
CA THR A 127 -31.41 50.27 87.81
C THR A 127 -30.37 49.16 87.74
N VAL A 128 -30.23 48.39 88.83
CA VAL A 128 -29.36 47.21 88.87
C VAL A 128 -29.78 46.19 87.83
N GLU A 129 -31.09 46.02 87.62
CA GLU A 129 -31.68 45.10 86.63
C GLU A 129 -31.36 45.50 85.19
N GLU A 130 -31.39 46.80 84.87
CA GLU A 130 -31.02 47.32 83.55
C GLU A 130 -29.54 47.08 83.23
N GLU A 131 -28.66 47.23 84.22
CA GLU A 131 -27.22 46.99 84.03
C GLU A 131 -26.92 45.48 83.91
N THR A 132 -27.60 44.61 84.65
CA THR A 132 -27.48 43.15 84.48
C THR A 132 -28.00 42.68 83.13
N ALA A 133 -29.16 43.19 82.68
CA ALA A 133 -29.71 42.86 81.36
C ALA A 133 -28.80 43.36 80.22
N HIS A 134 -28.19 44.53 80.39
CA HIS A 134 -27.19 45.03 79.45
C HIS A 134 -25.95 44.11 79.41
N GLN A 135 -25.46 43.64 80.56
CA GLN A 135 -24.33 42.72 80.62
C GLN A 135 -24.64 41.39 79.94
N GLU A 136 -25.81 40.78 80.22
CA GLU A 136 -26.24 39.53 79.57
C GLU A 136 -26.40 39.68 78.06
N LEU A 137 -26.91 40.83 77.58
CA LEU A 137 -26.98 41.14 76.16
C LEU A 137 -25.58 41.23 75.54
N MET A 138 -24.64 41.91 76.21
CA MET A 138 -23.25 42.00 75.74
C MET A 138 -22.58 40.62 75.67
N ASP A 139 -22.80 39.77 76.67
CA ASP A 139 -22.25 38.40 76.68
C ASP A 139 -22.87 37.55 75.56
N THR A 140 -24.17 37.70 75.31
CA THR A 140 -24.85 37.02 74.19
C THR A 140 -24.29 37.47 72.84
N ILE A 141 -24.09 38.78 72.65
CA ILE A 141 -23.49 39.33 71.44
C ILE A 141 -22.05 38.82 71.27
N TYR A 142 -21.27 38.82 72.35
CA TYR A 142 -19.90 38.34 72.34
C TYR A 142 -19.82 36.87 71.96
N ASN A 143 -20.63 36.01 72.58
CA ASN A 143 -20.67 34.58 72.28
C ASN A 143 -21.10 34.31 70.85
N ARG A 144 -22.13 35.01 70.35
CA ARG A 144 -22.57 34.88 68.95
C ARG A 144 -21.49 35.34 67.98
N ARG A 145 -20.79 36.43 68.28
CA ARG A 145 -19.67 36.91 67.48
C ARG A 145 -18.54 35.88 67.46
N LYS A 146 -18.17 35.33 68.62
CA LYS A 146 -17.15 34.30 68.73
C LYS A 146 -17.51 33.05 67.92
N GLN A 147 -18.74 32.56 68.02
CA GLN A 147 -19.21 31.43 67.21
C GLN A 147 -19.14 31.73 65.70
N ALA A 148 -19.54 32.92 65.26
CA ALA A 148 -19.43 33.33 63.87
C ALA A 148 -17.96 33.43 63.41
N GLU A 149 -17.06 33.90 64.28
CA GLU A 149 -15.61 33.93 64.01
C GLU A 149 -15.04 32.51 63.89
N ASP A 150 -15.40 31.59 64.79
CA ASP A 150 -14.98 30.18 64.74
C ASP A 150 -15.52 29.48 63.46
N GLU A 151 -16.78 29.72 63.11
CA GLU A 151 -17.39 29.23 61.86
C GLU A 151 -16.66 29.78 60.63
N LEU A 152 -16.34 31.08 60.60
CA LEU A 152 -15.59 31.71 59.52
C LEU A 152 -14.20 31.10 59.35
N VAL A 153 -13.49 30.82 60.45
CA VAL A 153 -12.19 30.13 60.41
C VAL A 153 -12.38 28.72 59.84
N SER A 154 -13.34 27.95 60.35
CA SER A 154 -13.59 26.58 59.86
C SER A 154 -13.95 26.53 58.36
N LEU A 155 -14.71 27.52 57.88
CA LEU A 155 -15.08 27.64 56.46
C LEU A 155 -13.88 28.04 55.61
N ARG A 156 -13.00 28.93 56.10
CA ARG A 156 -11.75 29.28 55.42
C ARG A 156 -10.81 28.08 55.31
N ASP A 157 -10.71 27.28 56.37
CA ASP A 157 -9.87 26.07 56.37
C ASP A 157 -10.42 25.04 55.37
N LYS A 158 -11.72 24.75 55.39
CA LYS A 158 -12.37 23.87 54.40
C LYS A 158 -12.19 24.38 52.97
N LEU A 159 -12.30 25.69 52.75
CA LEU A 159 -12.10 26.29 51.43
C LEU A 159 -10.64 26.15 50.97
N SER A 160 -9.68 26.34 51.88
CA SER A 160 -8.25 26.10 51.63
C SER A 160 -7.96 24.63 51.28
N GLU A 161 -8.52 23.69 52.04
CA GLU A 161 -8.39 22.25 51.77
C GLU A 161 -8.98 21.86 50.41
N LEU A 162 -10.20 22.33 50.09
CA LEU A 162 -10.83 22.07 48.79
C LEU A 162 -10.04 22.67 47.64
N ARG A 163 -9.46 23.87 47.81
CA ARG A 163 -8.58 24.47 46.80
C ARG A 163 -7.32 23.65 46.58
N LYS A 164 -6.70 23.16 47.65
CA LYS A 164 -5.52 22.29 47.55
C LYS A 164 -5.85 20.95 46.87
N ALA A 165 -6.91 20.29 47.31
CA ALA A 165 -7.35 19.03 46.70
C ALA A 165 -7.65 19.20 45.20
N LYS A 166 -8.32 20.29 44.81
CA LYS A 166 -8.55 20.61 43.40
C LYS A 166 -7.24 20.85 42.65
N GLU A 167 -6.30 21.59 43.22
CA GLU A 167 -5.00 21.84 42.59
C GLU A 167 -4.21 20.53 42.40
N ASP A 168 -4.21 19.66 43.40
CA ASP A 168 -3.56 18.35 43.35
C ASP A 168 -4.19 17.47 42.26
N GLU A 169 -5.52 17.39 42.19
CA GLU A 169 -6.24 16.66 41.13
C GLU A 169 -5.95 17.25 39.74
N THR A 170 -5.93 18.57 39.62
CA THR A 170 -5.64 19.26 38.35
C THR A 170 -4.21 18.96 37.90
N SER A 171 -3.25 19.00 38.83
CA SER A 171 -1.85 18.65 38.55
C SER A 171 -1.70 17.18 38.15
N HIS A 172 -2.43 16.28 38.80
CA HIS A 172 -2.43 14.86 38.48
C HIS A 172 -2.97 14.58 37.07
N LEU A 173 -4.10 15.21 36.73
CA LEU A 173 -4.69 15.12 35.39
C LEU A 173 -3.78 15.73 34.33
N ASP A 174 -3.09 16.84 34.61
CA ASP A 174 -2.16 17.44 33.66
C ASP A 174 -0.95 16.51 33.40
N ILE A 175 -0.41 15.87 34.43
CA ILE A 175 0.64 14.84 34.27
C ILE A 175 0.15 13.66 33.41
N GLN A 176 -1.07 13.16 33.65
CA GLN A 176 -1.64 12.09 32.84
C GLN A 176 -1.83 12.52 31.38
N LEU A 177 -2.34 13.74 31.14
CA LEU A 177 -2.48 14.28 29.80
C LEU A 177 -1.15 14.41 29.08
N GLN A 178 -0.09 14.87 29.76
CA GLN A 178 1.25 14.95 29.17
C GLN A 178 1.81 13.56 28.82
N LYS A 179 1.63 12.56 29.70
CA LYS A 179 2.02 11.17 29.43
C LYS A 179 1.30 10.60 28.21
N LEU A 180 -0.03 10.71 28.17
CA LEU A 180 -0.84 10.22 27.05
C LEU A 180 -0.49 10.93 25.74
N LYS A 181 -0.21 12.24 25.77
CA LYS A 181 0.27 12.97 24.58
C LYS A 181 1.62 12.46 24.09
N ALA A 182 2.55 12.16 25.01
CA ALA A 182 3.86 11.62 24.66
C ALA A 182 3.76 10.19 24.10
N GLU A 183 2.92 9.34 24.69
CA GLU A 183 2.64 7.99 24.19
C GLU A 183 2.01 8.03 22.81
N LEU A 184 1.00 8.87 22.59
CA LEU A 184 0.36 9.05 21.29
C LEU A 184 1.36 9.53 20.23
N SER A 185 2.20 10.51 20.56
CA SER A 185 3.27 10.98 19.67
C SER A 185 4.24 9.86 19.30
N THR A 186 4.63 9.03 20.28
CA THR A 186 5.55 7.91 20.08
C THR A 186 4.91 6.82 19.21
N ILE A 187 3.66 6.44 19.49
CA ILE A 187 2.90 5.47 18.71
C ILE A 187 2.74 5.97 17.27
N ASN A 188 2.36 7.24 17.07
CA ASN A 188 2.20 7.81 15.74
C ASN A 188 3.53 7.83 14.97
N LYS A 189 4.63 8.18 15.62
CA LYS A 189 5.97 8.13 15.01
C LYS A 189 6.36 6.71 14.62
N ASN A 190 6.13 5.73 15.50
CA ASN A 190 6.43 4.33 15.23
C ASN A 190 5.58 3.78 14.09
N ALA A 191 4.26 4.04 14.10
CA ALA A 191 3.34 3.63 13.04
C ALA A 191 3.73 4.25 11.68
N ASN A 192 4.11 5.52 11.64
CA ASN A 192 4.58 6.16 10.40
C ASN A 192 5.90 5.54 9.90
N ASN A 193 6.82 5.21 10.80
CA ASN A 193 8.07 4.53 10.42
C ASN A 193 7.80 3.12 9.90
N GLU A 194 6.92 2.35 10.54
CA GLU A 194 6.51 1.01 10.09
C GLU A 194 5.82 1.08 8.73
N LEU A 195 4.90 2.03 8.53
CA LEU A 195 4.26 2.24 7.23
C LEU A 195 5.29 2.59 6.15
N ALA A 196 6.25 3.47 6.43
CA ALA A 196 7.31 3.81 5.49
C ALA A 196 8.21 2.60 5.16
N MET A 197 8.52 1.77 6.16
CA MET A 197 9.30 0.54 5.99
C MET A 197 8.53 -0.48 5.12
N ILE A 198 7.25 -0.69 5.39
CA ILE A 198 6.38 -1.57 4.61
C ILE A 198 6.28 -1.06 3.17
N GLN A 199 6.07 0.24 2.96
CA GLN A 199 6.01 0.82 1.61
C GLN A 199 7.33 0.62 0.85
N ALA A 200 8.47 0.84 1.50
CA ALA A 200 9.78 0.61 0.90
C ALA A 200 9.98 -0.87 0.53
N GLN A 201 9.63 -1.80 1.42
CA GLN A 201 9.76 -3.24 1.18
C GLN A 201 8.80 -3.74 0.09
N VAL A 202 7.57 -3.24 0.04
CA VAL A 202 6.61 -3.54 -1.04
C VAL A 202 7.15 -3.03 -2.37
N LYS A 203 7.68 -1.81 -2.41
CA LYS A 203 8.28 -1.26 -3.63
C LYS A 203 9.48 -2.09 -4.09
N GLU A 204 10.39 -2.45 -3.18
CA GLU A 204 11.56 -3.26 -3.51
C GLU A 204 11.18 -4.66 -4.02
N THR A 205 10.18 -5.31 -3.39
CA THR A 205 9.71 -6.62 -3.85
C THR A 205 9.01 -6.54 -5.21
N LEU A 206 8.25 -5.47 -5.46
CA LEU A 206 7.63 -5.18 -6.75
C LEU A 206 8.69 -4.94 -7.84
N ASP A 207 9.68 -4.09 -7.58
CA ASP A 207 10.75 -3.77 -8.52
C ASP A 207 11.56 -5.03 -8.87
N LYS A 208 11.93 -5.85 -7.88
CA LYS A 208 12.58 -7.16 -8.10
C LYS A 208 11.72 -8.12 -8.92
N ALA A 209 10.41 -8.16 -8.67
CA ALA A 209 9.49 -9.01 -9.43
C ALA A 209 9.39 -8.55 -10.88
N PHE A 210 9.31 -7.23 -11.13
CA PHE A 210 9.31 -6.66 -12.47
C PHE A 210 10.61 -6.92 -13.22
N GLU A 211 11.77 -6.72 -12.58
CA GLU A 211 13.07 -7.01 -13.18
C GLU A 211 13.18 -8.49 -13.56
N LYS A 212 12.79 -9.39 -12.66
CA LYS A 212 12.78 -10.83 -12.93
C LYS A 212 11.85 -11.18 -14.08
N GLN A 213 10.63 -10.66 -14.09
CA GLN A 213 9.67 -10.89 -15.16
C GLN A 213 10.21 -10.37 -16.50
N ASN A 214 10.87 -9.21 -16.51
CA ASN A 214 11.45 -8.64 -17.72
C ASN A 214 12.59 -9.51 -18.26
N ILE A 215 13.47 -10.01 -17.39
CA ILE A 215 14.54 -10.96 -17.76
C ILE A 215 13.94 -12.26 -18.33
N ASP A 216 12.96 -12.84 -17.65
CA ASP A 216 12.29 -14.07 -18.08
C ASP A 216 11.59 -13.87 -19.43
N MET A 217 10.93 -12.73 -19.64
CA MET A 217 10.27 -12.37 -20.88
C MET A 217 11.29 -12.19 -22.03
N GLN A 218 12.42 -11.53 -21.78
CA GLN A 218 13.49 -11.39 -22.77
C GLN A 218 14.07 -12.75 -23.16
N ALA A 219 14.37 -13.61 -22.18
CA ALA A 219 14.88 -14.96 -22.42
C ALA A 219 13.90 -15.82 -23.23
N LEU A 220 12.59 -15.72 -22.91
CA LEU A 220 11.55 -16.44 -23.63
C LEU A 220 11.40 -15.93 -25.07
N THR A 221 11.48 -14.61 -25.26
CA THR A 221 11.42 -13.97 -26.59
C THR A 221 12.62 -14.37 -27.45
N GLU A 222 13.83 -14.39 -26.86
CA GLU A 222 15.03 -14.84 -27.55
C GLU A 222 14.92 -16.32 -27.94
N ARG A 223 14.46 -17.18 -27.03
CA ARG A 223 14.23 -18.60 -27.31
C ARG A 223 13.19 -18.81 -28.41
N HIS A 224 12.11 -18.04 -28.39
CA HIS A 224 11.10 -18.06 -29.44
C HIS A 224 11.75 -17.70 -30.79
N LEU A 225 12.49 -16.60 -30.86
CA LEU A 225 13.18 -16.17 -32.08
C LEU A 225 14.17 -17.22 -32.60
N GLN A 226 14.94 -17.85 -31.69
CA GLN A 226 15.86 -18.93 -32.05
C GLN A 226 15.12 -20.14 -32.62
N LEU A 227 14.00 -20.54 -32.02
CA LEU A 227 13.19 -21.66 -32.51
C LEU A 227 12.53 -21.34 -33.86
N THR A 228 12.02 -20.12 -34.05
CA THR A 228 11.47 -19.67 -35.32
C THR A 228 12.52 -19.75 -36.43
N ARG A 229 13.73 -19.24 -36.18
CA ARG A 229 14.84 -19.32 -37.16
C ARG A 229 15.24 -20.75 -37.50
N LYS A 230 15.28 -21.64 -36.50
CA LYS A 230 15.55 -23.07 -36.72
C LYS A 230 14.46 -23.72 -37.56
N LEU A 231 13.19 -23.47 -37.23
CA LEU A 231 12.06 -23.98 -37.99
C LEU A 231 12.09 -23.49 -39.45
N GLU A 232 12.38 -22.22 -39.69
CA GLU A 232 12.53 -21.65 -41.03
C GLU A 232 13.67 -22.34 -41.79
N ALA A 233 14.85 -22.48 -41.17
CA ALA A 233 16.00 -23.17 -41.76
C ALA A 233 15.67 -24.63 -42.11
N ASP A 234 15.13 -25.40 -41.17
CA ASP A 234 14.75 -26.80 -41.39
C ASP A 234 13.69 -26.92 -42.49
N THR A 235 12.72 -26.00 -42.52
CA THR A 235 11.69 -25.97 -43.57
C THR A 235 12.30 -25.70 -44.95
N THR A 236 13.26 -24.78 -45.05
CA THR A 236 13.97 -24.53 -46.32
C THR A 236 14.83 -25.71 -46.74
N GLU A 237 15.56 -26.34 -45.82
CA GLU A 237 16.38 -27.52 -46.11
C GLU A 237 15.52 -28.69 -46.59
N HIS A 238 14.43 -28.99 -45.88
CA HIS A 238 13.50 -30.04 -46.28
C HIS A 238 12.87 -29.77 -47.64
N ARG A 239 12.52 -28.50 -47.93
CA ARG A 239 11.99 -28.12 -49.25
C ARG A 239 13.02 -28.35 -50.36
N ASP A 240 14.27 -27.96 -50.14
CA ASP A 240 15.34 -28.15 -51.13
C ASP A 240 15.64 -29.64 -51.36
N VAL A 241 15.65 -30.45 -50.29
CA VAL A 241 15.79 -31.92 -50.36
C VAL A 241 14.61 -32.52 -51.13
N GLU A 242 13.38 -32.13 -50.81
CA GLU A 242 12.19 -32.62 -51.50
C GLU A 242 12.22 -32.27 -52.99
N ASP A 243 12.54 -31.01 -53.33
CA ASP A 243 12.66 -30.57 -54.73
C ASP A 243 13.77 -31.32 -55.47
N GLY A 244 14.89 -31.62 -54.79
CA GLY A 244 15.96 -32.47 -55.31
C GLY A 244 15.48 -33.90 -55.60
N LEU A 245 14.76 -34.52 -54.67
CA LEU A 245 14.19 -35.85 -54.85
C LEU A 245 13.12 -35.89 -55.94
N ARG A 246 12.27 -34.86 -56.05
CA ARG A 246 11.28 -34.73 -57.13
C ARG A 246 11.95 -34.64 -58.50
N LYS A 247 13.02 -33.85 -58.62
CA LYS A 247 13.83 -33.76 -59.86
C LYS A 247 14.49 -35.09 -60.20
N ALA A 248 15.09 -35.76 -59.22
CA ALA A 248 15.71 -37.07 -59.41
C ALA A 248 14.69 -38.14 -59.86
N LYS A 249 13.52 -38.18 -59.19
CA LYS A 249 12.40 -39.06 -59.58
C LYS A 249 11.94 -38.80 -61.01
N CYS A 250 11.79 -37.54 -61.41
CA CYS A 250 11.41 -37.16 -62.77
C CYS A 250 12.47 -37.64 -63.77
N LYS A 251 13.76 -37.39 -63.50
CA LYS A 251 14.87 -37.82 -64.35
C LYS A 251 14.90 -39.34 -64.53
N SER A 252 14.84 -40.10 -63.43
CA SER A 252 14.78 -41.57 -63.50
C SER A 252 13.52 -42.06 -64.22
N GLY A 253 12.38 -41.38 -64.05
CA GLY A 253 11.16 -41.68 -64.80
C GLY A 253 11.34 -41.50 -66.31
N VAL A 254 11.99 -40.42 -66.74
CA VAL A 254 12.32 -40.17 -68.15
C VAL A 254 13.33 -41.20 -68.68
N GLU A 255 14.36 -41.55 -67.90
CA GLU A 255 15.33 -42.59 -68.28
C GLU A 255 14.64 -43.95 -68.47
N VAL A 256 13.76 -44.35 -67.54
CA VAL A 256 12.98 -45.59 -67.66
C VAL A 256 12.06 -45.56 -68.88
N ALA A 257 11.31 -44.46 -69.10
CA ALA A 257 10.47 -44.31 -70.29
C ALA A 257 11.30 -44.44 -71.58
N GLY A 258 12.46 -43.78 -71.65
CA GLY A 258 13.36 -43.89 -72.79
C GLY A 258 13.95 -45.30 -72.99
N THR A 259 14.19 -46.06 -71.90
CA THR A 259 14.59 -47.48 -72.03
C THR A 259 13.46 -48.37 -72.52
N ILE A 260 12.22 -48.11 -72.10
CA ILE A 260 11.04 -48.84 -72.57
C ILE A 260 10.83 -48.56 -74.06
N GLU A 261 10.85 -47.29 -74.48
CA GLU A 261 10.69 -46.92 -75.90
C GLU A 261 11.74 -47.58 -76.80
N LYS A 262 13.00 -47.63 -76.35
CA LYS A 262 14.07 -48.32 -77.08
C LYS A 262 13.81 -49.83 -77.18
N TYR A 263 13.46 -50.45 -76.06
CA TYR A 263 13.14 -51.88 -76.02
C TYR A 263 11.95 -52.21 -76.93
N ASP A 264 10.87 -51.44 -76.87
CA ASP A 264 9.69 -51.63 -77.71
C ASP A 264 10.02 -51.47 -79.21
N ALA A 265 10.86 -50.50 -79.55
CA ALA A 265 11.34 -50.31 -80.92
C ALA A 265 12.20 -51.49 -81.40
N GLU A 266 13.16 -51.95 -80.59
CA GLU A 266 14.00 -53.11 -80.89
C GLU A 266 13.18 -54.39 -81.02
N MET A 267 12.21 -54.62 -80.12
CA MET A 267 11.31 -55.77 -80.18
C MET A 267 10.40 -55.71 -81.42
N THR A 268 9.96 -54.53 -81.83
CA THR A 268 9.19 -54.36 -83.06
C THR A 268 10.03 -54.69 -84.28
N VAL A 269 11.28 -54.20 -84.35
CA VAL A 269 12.22 -54.55 -85.43
C VAL A 269 12.46 -56.06 -85.47
N LEU A 270 12.77 -56.67 -84.33
CA LEU A 270 13.01 -58.11 -84.25
C LEU A 270 11.78 -58.93 -84.66
N ALA A 271 10.57 -58.51 -84.26
CA ALA A 271 9.33 -59.15 -84.68
C ALA A 271 9.16 -59.06 -86.21
N THR A 272 9.39 -57.88 -86.81
CA THR A 272 9.32 -57.72 -88.27
C THR A 272 10.37 -58.55 -89.02
N GLU A 273 11.57 -58.70 -88.45
CA GLU A 273 12.61 -59.58 -89.01
C GLU A 273 12.21 -61.05 -88.93
N ILE A 274 11.65 -61.49 -87.79
CA ILE A 274 11.13 -62.85 -87.62
C ILE A 274 10.02 -63.12 -88.64
N ASP A 275 9.05 -62.21 -88.79
CA ASP A 275 7.96 -62.33 -89.75
C ASP A 275 8.50 -62.40 -91.19
N SER A 276 9.51 -61.59 -91.52
CA SER A 276 10.18 -61.61 -92.84
C SER A 276 10.89 -62.93 -93.10
N ILE A 277 11.66 -63.44 -92.14
CA ILE A 277 12.37 -64.73 -92.25
C ILE A 277 11.35 -65.87 -92.36
N GLN A 278 10.27 -65.84 -91.58
CA GLN A 278 9.20 -66.83 -91.68
C GLN A 278 8.54 -66.79 -93.06
N ALA A 279 8.26 -65.61 -93.59
CA ALA A 279 7.71 -65.45 -94.94
C ALA A 279 8.66 -66.04 -95.99
N GLN A 280 9.96 -65.71 -95.93
CA GLN A 280 10.99 -66.28 -96.81
C GLN A 280 11.06 -67.82 -96.68
N TYR A 281 11.12 -68.35 -95.46
CA TYR A 281 11.12 -69.78 -95.19
C TYR A 281 9.88 -70.47 -95.79
N THR A 282 8.69 -69.88 -95.65
CA THR A 282 7.47 -70.45 -96.26
C THR A 282 7.49 -70.43 -97.77
N GLN A 283 8.13 -69.42 -98.38
CA GLN A 283 8.30 -69.33 -99.83
C GLN A 283 9.32 -70.38 -100.31
N GLU A 284 10.49 -70.45 -99.69
CA GLU A 284 11.51 -71.46 -100.01
C GLU A 284 10.96 -72.88 -99.84
N LEU A 285 10.12 -73.12 -98.82
CA LEU A 285 9.48 -74.42 -98.62
C LEU A 285 8.48 -74.76 -99.73
N LYS A 286 7.77 -73.77 -100.29
CA LYS A 286 6.92 -73.96 -101.48
C LYS A 286 7.76 -74.25 -102.72
N GLU A 287 8.81 -73.47 -102.96
CA GLU A 287 9.72 -73.66 -104.09
C GLU A 287 10.40 -75.05 -104.03
N LEU A 288 10.81 -75.49 -102.84
CA LEU A 288 11.36 -76.83 -102.61
C LEU A 288 10.33 -77.91 -102.87
N HIS A 289 9.06 -77.69 -102.49
CA HIS A 289 7.98 -78.62 -102.79
C HIS A 289 7.74 -78.74 -104.30
N GLU A 290 7.64 -77.62 -105.00
CA GLU A 290 7.49 -77.58 -106.47
C GLU A 290 8.66 -78.27 -107.18
N LEU A 291 9.90 -78.02 -106.73
CA LEU A 291 11.09 -78.66 -107.28
C LEU A 291 11.13 -80.16 -106.97
N SER A 292 10.69 -80.58 -105.78
CA SER A 292 10.55 -82.01 -105.43
C SER A 292 9.51 -82.69 -106.32
N GLU A 293 8.38 -82.06 -106.61
CA GLU A 293 7.40 -82.57 -107.57
C GLU A 293 7.98 -82.65 -108.99
N HIS A 294 8.76 -81.66 -109.40
CA HIS A 294 9.44 -81.67 -110.70
C HIS A 294 10.45 -82.83 -110.79
N PHE A 295 11.26 -83.06 -109.76
CA PHE A 295 12.17 -84.21 -109.73
C PHE A 295 11.42 -85.54 -109.72
N LYS A 296 10.28 -85.66 -109.02
CA LYS A 296 9.44 -86.86 -109.10
C LYS A 296 8.93 -87.12 -110.52
N LYS A 297 8.50 -86.07 -111.23
CA LYS A 297 8.08 -86.17 -112.63
C LYS A 297 9.23 -86.59 -113.54
N ILE A 298 10.42 -86.00 -113.37
CA ILE A 298 11.63 -86.40 -114.09
C ILE A 298 11.98 -87.87 -113.81
N ASP A 299 11.97 -88.29 -112.55
CA ASP A 299 12.25 -89.68 -112.18
C ASP A 299 11.24 -90.65 -112.82
N GLU A 300 9.96 -90.27 -112.89
CA GLU A 300 8.92 -91.04 -113.58
C GLU A 300 9.15 -91.08 -115.10
N GLU A 301 9.51 -89.96 -115.72
CA GLU A 301 9.87 -89.89 -117.14
C GLU A 301 11.12 -90.71 -117.45
N GLN A 302 12.16 -90.65 -116.61
CA GLN A 302 13.37 -91.46 -116.73
C GLN A 302 13.05 -92.94 -116.58
N ARG A 303 12.21 -93.34 -115.61
CA ARG A 303 11.72 -94.72 -115.53
C ARG A 303 10.96 -95.14 -116.79
N ARG A 304 10.20 -94.23 -117.41
CA ARG A 304 9.49 -94.50 -118.67
C ARG A 304 10.48 -94.68 -119.82
N ILE A 305 11.48 -93.80 -119.94
CA ILE A 305 12.56 -93.89 -120.93
C ILE A 305 13.33 -95.20 -120.75
N ASP A 306 13.75 -95.55 -119.53
CA ASP A 306 14.46 -96.80 -119.24
C ASP A 306 13.62 -98.04 -119.61
N ALA A 307 12.30 -97.98 -119.39
CA ALA A 307 11.39 -99.05 -119.80
C ALA A 307 11.27 -99.14 -121.34
N GLU A 308 11.15 -98.00 -122.02
CA GLU A 308 11.15 -97.91 -123.49
C GLU A 308 12.48 -98.41 -124.08
N GLU A 309 13.62 -98.05 -123.49
CA GLU A 309 14.95 -98.53 -123.89
C GLU A 309 15.07 -100.04 -123.69
N LYS A 310 14.59 -100.60 -122.57
CA LYS A 310 14.57 -102.07 -122.38
C LYS A 310 13.74 -102.79 -123.44
N VAL A 311 12.61 -102.22 -123.85
CA VAL A 311 11.79 -102.77 -124.94
C VAL A 311 12.54 -102.67 -126.27
N LEU A 312 13.15 -101.53 -126.57
CA LEU A 312 13.97 -101.34 -127.77
C LEU A 312 15.18 -102.28 -127.79
N GLU A 313 15.84 -102.51 -126.67
CA GLU A 313 16.92 -103.48 -126.54
C GLU A 313 16.43 -104.91 -126.76
N ALA A 314 15.24 -105.27 -126.26
CA ALA A 314 14.61 -106.55 -126.53
C ALA A 314 14.31 -106.73 -128.02
N VAL A 315 13.79 -105.70 -128.69
CA VAL A 315 13.55 -105.70 -130.15
C VAL A 315 14.87 -105.84 -130.92
N ARG A 316 15.89 -105.03 -130.61
CA ARG A 316 17.23 -105.16 -131.22
C ARG A 316 17.85 -106.54 -130.96
N ALA A 317 17.60 -107.15 -129.79
CA ALA A 317 18.06 -108.50 -129.49
C ALA A 317 17.35 -109.56 -130.35
N GLU A 318 16.06 -109.40 -130.60
CA GLU A 318 15.28 -110.29 -131.45
C GLU A 318 15.68 -110.14 -132.93
N GLU A 319 15.91 -108.92 -133.41
CA GLU A 319 16.48 -108.66 -134.75
C GLU A 319 17.86 -109.30 -134.90
N ARG A 320 18.75 -109.15 -133.90
CA ARG A 320 20.06 -109.83 -133.89
C ARG A 320 19.93 -111.34 -133.96
N ARG A 321 18.94 -111.95 -133.29
CA ARG A 321 18.66 -113.39 -133.39
C ARG A 321 18.22 -113.77 -134.80
N GLN A 322 17.33 -113.01 -135.43
CA GLN A 322 16.88 -113.30 -136.79
C GLN A 322 18.03 -113.20 -137.81
N VAL A 323 18.89 -112.19 -137.69
CA VAL A 323 20.10 -112.07 -138.52
C VAL A 323 21.07 -113.21 -138.26
N GLN A 324 21.25 -113.64 -137.01
CA GLN A 324 22.07 -114.82 -136.69
C GLN A 324 21.53 -116.10 -137.32
N VAL A 325 20.21 -116.31 -137.35
CA VAL A 325 19.59 -117.47 -138.02
C VAL A 325 19.89 -117.47 -139.52
N LEU A 326 19.83 -116.31 -140.18
CA LEU A 326 20.20 -116.17 -141.60
C LEU A 326 21.70 -116.46 -141.82
N HIS A 327 22.56 -115.96 -140.92
CA HIS A 327 24.00 -116.20 -141.00
C HIS A 327 24.36 -117.69 -140.77
N ASP A 328 23.68 -118.36 -139.86
CA ASP A 328 23.83 -119.80 -139.59
C ASP A 328 23.34 -120.66 -140.78
N ALA A 329 22.24 -120.26 -141.43
CA ALA A 329 21.76 -120.91 -142.66
C ALA A 329 22.78 -120.77 -143.80
N ALA A 330 23.33 -119.56 -144.02
CA ALA A 330 24.38 -119.32 -145.01
C ALA A 330 25.64 -120.15 -144.72
N THR A 331 26.03 -120.28 -143.45
CA THR A 331 27.20 -121.06 -143.01
C THR A 331 27.00 -122.56 -143.27
N LYS A 332 25.79 -123.10 -143.06
CA LYS A 332 25.46 -124.51 -143.36
C LYS A 332 25.51 -124.82 -144.86
N ILE A 333 25.04 -123.91 -145.72
CA ILE A 333 25.13 -124.05 -147.19
C ILE A 333 26.59 -124.04 -147.65
N GLN A 334 27.40 -123.09 -147.17
CA GLN A 334 28.83 -123.00 -147.50
C GLN A 334 29.62 -124.25 -147.07
N LYS A 335 29.26 -124.86 -145.93
CA LYS A 335 29.90 -126.07 -145.39
C LYS A 335 29.67 -127.30 -146.28
N VAL A 336 28.45 -127.46 -146.83
CA VAL A 336 28.12 -128.59 -147.73
C VAL A 336 28.84 -128.44 -149.07
N PHE A 337 28.88 -127.23 -149.64
CA PHE A 337 29.54 -126.97 -150.91
C PHE A 337 31.07 -127.19 -150.84
N ARG A 338 31.74 -126.63 -149.82
CA ARG A 338 33.19 -126.80 -149.61
C ARG A 338 33.58 -128.27 -149.36
N GLY A 339 32.73 -129.04 -148.67
CA GLY A 339 32.97 -130.47 -148.42
C GLY A 339 32.81 -131.37 -149.66
N ASN A 340 32.15 -130.90 -150.72
CA ASN A 340 31.99 -131.67 -151.97
C ASN A 340 33.16 -131.42 -152.94
N VAL A 341 33.74 -130.21 -152.93
CA VAL A 341 34.90 -129.84 -153.76
C VAL A 341 36.18 -130.55 -153.31
N VAL A 342 36.47 -130.56 -152.00
CA VAL A 342 37.69 -131.17 -151.43
C VAL A 342 37.77 -132.69 -151.62
N ARG A 343 36.62 -133.38 -151.76
CA ARG A 343 36.59 -134.84 -151.97
C ARG A 343 36.85 -135.27 -153.43
N LYS A 344 36.69 -134.36 -154.40
CA LYS A 344 37.06 -134.63 -155.80
C LYS A 344 38.56 -134.41 -156.08
N GLU A 345 39.24 -133.54 -155.34
CA GLU A 345 40.65 -133.19 -155.59
C GLU A 345 41.69 -134.14 -154.93
N LEU A 346 41.30 -134.90 -153.90
CA LEU A 346 42.22 -135.74 -153.10
C LEU A 346 42.50 -137.15 -153.63
N ALA A 347 41.90 -137.60 -154.74
CA ALA A 347 42.14 -138.94 -155.30
C ALA A 347 43.18 -139.00 -156.44
N ALA A 348 43.64 -137.87 -157.00
CA ALA A 348 44.43 -137.85 -158.23
C ALA A 348 45.97 -137.84 -158.08
N LYS A 349 46.57 -137.66 -156.90
CA LYS A 349 48.06 -137.58 -156.77
C LYS A 349 48.62 -138.23 -155.49
N LYS A 350 49.10 -139.47 -155.62
CA LYS A 350 50.18 -140.10 -154.81
C LYS A 350 51.49 -139.33 -155.10
N LYS A 351 52.52 -139.16 -154.25
CA LYS A 351 53.19 -140.07 -153.30
C LYS A 351 54.28 -139.26 -152.54
N GLY A 352 54.46 -139.43 -151.21
CA GLY A 352 55.78 -139.29 -150.56
C GLY A 352 55.95 -138.42 -149.30
N LYS A 353 55.49 -138.86 -148.11
CA LYS A 353 56.27 -139.13 -146.86
C LYS A 353 55.32 -139.49 -145.71
N LYS A 354 55.59 -140.60 -145.03
CA LYS A 354 54.80 -141.26 -143.97
C LYS A 354 55.37 -140.95 -142.57
N GLY A 355 54.51 -140.86 -141.54
CA GLY A 355 54.84 -141.28 -140.15
C GLY A 355 54.14 -140.56 -138.97
N ALA A 356 53.10 -141.19 -138.38
CA ALA A 356 52.56 -141.15 -136.98
C ALA A 356 52.39 -139.81 -136.21
N LYS A 357 51.26 -139.32 -135.64
CA LYS A 357 49.91 -139.74 -135.13
C LYS A 357 49.80 -140.31 -133.69
N GLY A 358 49.51 -139.42 -132.71
CA GLY A 358 48.83 -139.60 -131.41
C GLY A 358 48.41 -138.19 -130.90
N LYS A 359 47.19 -137.81 -130.46
CA LYS A 359 46.07 -138.30 -129.62
C LYS A 359 46.24 -138.01 -128.10
N GLY A 360 45.65 -136.92 -127.61
CA GLY A 360 45.37 -136.61 -126.18
C GLY A 360 44.54 -135.31 -126.07
N LYS A 361 43.24 -135.37 -125.68
CA LYS A 361 42.66 -135.12 -124.32
C LYS A 361 42.84 -133.66 -123.84
N GLY A 362 41.82 -132.89 -123.41
CA GLY A 362 40.41 -133.19 -123.22
C GLY A 362 39.61 -132.00 -122.64
N LYS A 363 38.27 -132.12 -122.79
CA LYS A 363 37.13 -131.63 -121.96
C LYS A 363 37.08 -130.15 -121.50
N LYS A 364 36.11 -129.36 -122.00
CA LYS A 364 34.72 -129.19 -121.47
C LYS A 364 34.68 -128.81 -119.98
N LYS A 365 34.39 -127.53 -119.69
CA LYS A 365 33.08 -127.10 -119.20
C LYS A 365 32.87 -125.64 -119.51
#